data_AF-A0A9D1ERU7-F1
#
_entry.id   AF-A0A9D1ERU7-F1
#
_cell.length_a   1.000
_cell.length_b   1.000
_cell.length_c   1.000
_cell.angle_alpha   90.00
_cell.angle_beta   90.00
_cell.angle_gamma   90.00
#
_symmetry.space_group_name_H-M   'P 1'
#
loop_
_entity.id
_entity.type
_entity.pdbx_description
1 polymer ?
#
loop_
_entity_poly.entity_id
_entity_poly.type
_entity_poly.pdbx_seq_one_letter_code
_entity_poly.pdbx_strand_id
1 'polypeptide(L)'
;MTGFISSQARFFLISVFTGGAILLGYGILRGLRKAFPPGPFRMGAEDFLYWTCAGIAVFLVAFWENDGIIRGFALMGTVLGMILYYKTLDRAVVGLTAWFVLAVTAPFRFFLKKIGNILRKMLKYFLKKGKMTLTFHKKRHNCSGQTESLADEAARK
;
A
#
# COMPACT_ATOMS: atom_id res chain seq x y z
N MET A 1 20.05 -29.23 -40.72
CA MET A 1 18.81 -28.43 -40.89
C MET A 1 17.89 -28.47 -39.66
N THR A 2 17.89 -29.53 -38.86
CA THR A 2 17.11 -29.66 -37.60
C THR A 2 17.49 -28.67 -36.48
N GLY A 3 18.76 -28.26 -36.38
CA GLY A 3 19.22 -27.34 -35.33
C GLY A 3 18.65 -25.92 -35.40
N PHE A 4 18.31 -25.43 -36.59
CA PHE A 4 17.76 -24.07 -36.77
C PHE A 4 16.32 -23.94 -36.26
N ILE A 5 15.52 -25.00 -36.38
CA ILE A 5 14.12 -25.01 -35.96
C ILE A 5 14.05 -25.09 -34.42
N SER A 6 14.88 -25.94 -33.81
CA SER A 6 14.96 -26.05 -32.34
C SER A 6 15.44 -24.77 -31.67
N SER A 7 16.33 -24.02 -32.32
CA SER A 7 16.80 -22.72 -31.84
C SER A 7 15.66 -21.67 -31.85
N GLN A 8 14.95 -21.55 -32.97
CA GLN A 8 13.78 -20.66 -33.10
C GLN A 8 12.65 -20.98 -32.11
N ALA A 9 12.39 -22.27 -31.85
CA ALA A 9 11.40 -22.69 -30.88
C ALA A 9 11.79 -22.34 -29.42
N ARG A 10 13.06 -22.50 -29.06
CA ARG A 10 13.57 -22.07 -27.74
C ARG A 10 13.42 -20.57 -27.53
N PHE A 11 13.71 -19.77 -28.55
CA PHE A 11 13.56 -18.32 -28.49
C PHE A 11 12.10 -17.89 -28.31
N PHE A 12 11.19 -18.55 -29.04
CA PHE A 12 9.76 -18.31 -28.86
C PHE A 12 9.29 -18.62 -27.42
N LEU A 13 9.74 -19.75 -26.85
CA LEU A 13 9.43 -20.12 -25.46
C LEU A 13 9.96 -19.11 -24.43
N ILE A 14 11.19 -18.62 -24.61
CA ILE A 14 11.81 -17.63 -23.72
C ILE A 14 11.05 -16.30 -23.80
N SER A 15 10.69 -15.85 -25.00
CA SER A 15 9.89 -14.63 -25.20
C SER A 15 8.50 -14.71 -24.53
N VAL A 16 7.81 -15.85 -24.68
CA VAL A 16 6.54 -16.13 -24.02
C VAL A 16 6.69 -16.14 -22.49
N PHE A 17 7.76 -16.75 -21.98
CA PHE A 17 8.04 -16.79 -20.54
C PHE A 17 8.36 -15.41 -19.98
N THR A 18 9.14 -14.59 -20.69
CA THR A 18 9.45 -13.21 -20.29
C THR A 18 8.20 -12.34 -20.27
N GLY A 19 7.32 -12.45 -21.27
CA GLY A 19 6.02 -11.77 -21.26
C GLY A 19 5.17 -12.15 -20.04
N GLY A 20 5.22 -13.42 -19.64
CA GLY A 20 4.59 -13.91 -18.41
C GLY A 20 5.24 -13.41 -17.12
N ALA A 21 6.57 -13.39 -17.05
CA ALA A 21 7.33 -12.91 -15.91
C ALA A 21 7.07 -11.42 -15.61
N ILE A 22 6.89 -10.60 -16.65
CA ILE A 22 6.50 -9.18 -16.52
C ILE A 22 5.12 -9.05 -15.84
N LEU A 23 4.16 -9.91 -16.21
CA LEU A 23 2.83 -9.96 -15.60
C LEU A 23 2.85 -10.46 -14.15
N LEU A 24 3.73 -11.42 -13.85
CA LEU A 24 3.98 -11.89 -12.48
C LEU A 24 4.56 -10.76 -11.60
N GLY A 25 5.55 -10.03 -12.11
CA GLY A 25 6.12 -8.85 -11.43
C GLY A 25 5.07 -7.77 -11.17
N TYR A 26 4.16 -7.55 -12.13
CA TYR A 26 3.03 -6.63 -11.96
C TYR A 26 2.08 -7.06 -10.82
N GLY A 27 1.78 -8.36 -10.70
CA GLY A 27 0.94 -8.89 -9.62
C GLY A 27 1.54 -8.66 -8.22
N ILE A 28 2.86 -8.86 -8.08
CA ILE A 28 3.59 -8.65 -6.82
C ILE A 28 3.55 -7.17 -6.41
N LEU A 29 3.83 -6.26 -7.33
CA LEU A 29 3.78 -4.82 -7.08
C LEU A 29 2.37 -4.34 -6.71
N ARG A 30 1.34 -4.89 -7.37
CA ARG A 30 -0.06 -4.57 -7.06
C ARG A 30 -0.48 -5.05 -5.67
N GLY A 31 0.04 -6.19 -5.20
CA GLY A 31 -0.12 -6.66 -3.83
C GLY A 31 0.56 -5.76 -2.80
N LEU A 32 1.78 -5.31 -3.09
CA LEU A 32 2.54 -4.37 -2.25
C LEU A 32 1.83 -3.02 -2.08
N ARG A 33 1.17 -2.52 -3.13
CA ARG A 33 0.41 -1.27 -3.09
C ARG A 33 -0.78 -1.29 -2.12
N LYS A 34 -1.44 -2.44 -1.96
CA LYS A 34 -2.54 -2.60 -0.99
C LYS A 34 -2.04 -2.93 0.43
N ALA A 35 -0.86 -3.49 0.56
CA ALA A 35 -0.26 -3.91 1.83
C ALA A 35 0.19 -2.74 2.70
N PHE A 36 0.69 -1.66 2.10
CA PHE A 36 1.22 -0.51 2.85
C PHE A 36 0.36 0.74 2.68
N PRO A 37 0.16 1.55 3.74
CA PRO A 37 -0.61 2.80 3.65
C PRO A 37 -0.04 3.73 2.56
N PRO A 38 -0.91 4.37 1.76
CA PRO A 38 -0.50 5.09 0.56
C PRO A 38 0.26 6.38 0.94
N GLY A 39 1.52 6.47 0.51
CA GLY A 39 2.30 7.70 0.52
C GLY A 39 2.61 8.11 -0.92
N PRO A 40 2.47 9.40 -1.30
CA PRO A 40 2.62 9.86 -2.68
C PRO A 40 3.98 9.56 -3.30
N PHE A 41 5.05 9.57 -2.50
CA PHE A 41 6.41 9.26 -2.94
C PHE A 41 6.59 7.79 -3.39
N ARG A 42 5.90 6.86 -2.72
CA ARG A 42 6.07 5.42 -3.02
C ARG A 42 5.31 4.99 -4.26
N MET A 43 4.18 5.64 -4.57
CA MET A 43 3.46 5.42 -5.83
C MET A 43 4.35 5.75 -7.04
N GLY A 44 5.07 6.89 -6.99
CA GLY A 44 6.01 7.26 -8.06
C GLY A 44 7.20 6.30 -8.15
N ALA A 45 7.77 5.88 -7.02
CA ALA A 45 8.90 4.95 -7.00
C ALA A 45 8.54 3.56 -7.55
N GLU A 46 7.36 3.02 -7.20
CA GLU A 46 6.89 1.73 -7.70
C GLU A 46 6.64 1.75 -9.21
N ASP A 47 5.99 2.81 -9.71
CA ASP A 47 5.78 2.96 -11.15
C ASP A 47 7.14 3.10 -11.86
N PHE A 48 8.03 3.96 -11.38
CA PHE A 48 9.36 4.11 -11.97
C PHE A 48 10.13 2.78 -12.03
N LEU A 49 10.09 1.99 -10.95
CA LEU A 49 10.72 0.67 -10.90
C LEU A 49 10.06 -0.31 -11.88
N TYR A 50 8.73 -0.34 -11.96
CA TYR A 50 8.00 -1.20 -12.88
C TYR A 50 8.35 -0.90 -14.34
N TRP A 51 8.26 0.38 -14.74
CA TRP A 51 8.57 0.82 -16.09
C TRP A 51 10.04 0.56 -16.45
N THR A 52 10.95 0.73 -15.48
CA THR A 52 12.37 0.41 -15.66
C THR A 52 12.60 -1.09 -15.82
N CYS A 53 12.04 -1.93 -14.95
CA CYS A 53 12.19 -3.39 -15.05
C CYS A 53 11.50 -3.96 -16.29
N ALA A 54 10.32 -3.46 -16.66
CA ALA A 54 9.62 -3.86 -17.87
C ALA A 54 10.43 -3.47 -19.13
N GLY A 55 10.96 -2.24 -19.16
CA GLY A 55 11.85 -1.77 -20.21
C GLY A 55 13.11 -2.63 -20.32
N ILE A 56 13.80 -2.88 -19.20
CA ILE A 56 15.00 -3.72 -19.15
C ILE A 56 14.69 -5.16 -19.58
N ALA A 57 13.57 -5.75 -19.17
CA ALA A 57 13.22 -7.11 -19.57
C ALA A 57 12.95 -7.22 -21.08
N VAL A 58 12.20 -6.27 -21.64
CA VAL A 58 11.94 -6.19 -23.10
C VAL A 58 13.26 -5.93 -23.85
N PHE A 59 14.10 -5.05 -23.32
CA PHE A 59 15.39 -4.70 -23.93
C PHE A 59 16.40 -5.84 -23.86
N LEU A 60 16.46 -6.58 -22.75
CA LEU A 60 17.33 -7.75 -22.59
C LEU A 60 16.94 -8.87 -23.54
N VAL A 61 15.65 -9.16 -23.68
CA VAL A 61 15.18 -10.11 -24.71
C VAL A 61 15.56 -9.61 -26.10
N ALA A 62 15.36 -8.32 -26.39
CA ALA A 62 15.77 -7.76 -27.68
C ALA A 62 17.30 -7.84 -27.92
N PHE A 63 18.12 -7.68 -26.87
CA PHE A 63 19.59 -7.71 -26.95
C PHE A 63 20.16 -9.12 -27.05
N TRP A 64 19.66 -10.05 -26.23
CA TRP A 64 20.16 -11.44 -26.19
C TRP A 64 19.76 -12.24 -27.43
N GLU A 65 18.60 -11.95 -28.02
CA GLU A 65 18.12 -12.76 -29.15
C GLU A 65 18.74 -12.38 -30.50
N ASN A 66 19.34 -11.18 -30.66
CA ASN A 66 19.39 -10.62 -32.00
C ASN A 66 20.52 -9.67 -32.41
N ASP A 67 21.63 -9.47 -31.67
CA ASP A 67 22.67 -8.51 -32.10
C ASP A 67 22.10 -7.12 -32.52
N GLY A 68 20.90 -6.75 -32.04
CA GLY A 68 20.18 -5.52 -32.42
C GLY A 68 19.14 -5.58 -33.57
N ILE A 69 18.87 -6.73 -34.22
CA ILE A 69 17.86 -6.81 -35.31
C ILE A 69 16.46 -7.16 -34.77
N ILE A 70 15.51 -6.25 -34.93
CA ILE A 70 14.12 -6.43 -34.46
C ILE A 70 13.39 -7.46 -35.35
N ARG A 71 13.40 -8.74 -34.96
CA ARG A 71 12.50 -9.77 -35.53
C ARG A 71 11.14 -9.68 -34.86
N GLY A 72 10.09 -9.35 -35.64
CA GLY A 72 8.71 -9.22 -35.17
C GLY A 72 8.16 -10.45 -34.42
N PHE A 73 8.78 -11.62 -34.56
CA PHE A 73 8.47 -12.83 -33.80
C PHE A 73 8.66 -12.69 -32.29
N ALA A 74 9.64 -11.89 -31.83
CA ALA A 74 9.87 -11.66 -30.39
C ALA A 74 8.79 -10.74 -29.78
N LEU A 75 8.32 -9.76 -30.56
CA LEU A 75 7.17 -8.91 -30.19
C LEU A 75 5.88 -9.73 -30.15
N MET A 76 5.65 -10.57 -31.16
CA MET A 76 4.50 -11.47 -31.17
C MET A 76 4.56 -12.49 -30.03
N GLY A 77 5.75 -13.04 -29.70
CA GLY A 77 5.93 -13.97 -28.58
C GLY A 77 5.64 -13.34 -27.21
N THR A 78 6.08 -12.10 -26.99
CA THR A 78 5.78 -11.35 -25.75
C THR A 78 4.30 -11.02 -25.64
N VAL A 79 3.65 -10.57 -26.72
CA VAL A 79 2.21 -10.31 -26.75
C VAL A 79 1.41 -11.60 -26.53
N LEU A 80 1.80 -12.70 -27.18
CA LEU A 80 1.14 -13.99 -27.02
C LEU A 80 1.30 -14.53 -25.59
N GLY A 81 2.49 -14.38 -25.01
CA GLY A 81 2.76 -14.70 -23.61
C GLY A 81 1.91 -13.87 -22.66
N MET A 82 1.74 -12.57 -22.93
CA MET A 82 0.83 -11.68 -22.20
C MET A 82 -0.62 -12.15 -22.24
N ILE A 83 -1.12 -12.51 -23.42
CA ILE A 83 -2.50 -12.98 -23.63
C ILE A 83 -2.74 -14.33 -22.94
N LEU A 84 -1.80 -15.27 -23.08
CA LEU A 84 -1.87 -16.59 -22.43
C LEU A 84 -1.87 -16.44 -20.91
N TYR A 85 -0.96 -15.64 -20.36
CA TYR A 85 -0.91 -15.35 -18.91
C TYR A 85 -2.19 -14.68 -18.42
N TYR A 86 -2.73 -13.71 -19.17
CA TYR A 86 -3.98 -13.05 -18.79
C TYR A 86 -5.15 -14.05 -18.68
N LYS A 87 -5.23 -15.04 -19.57
CA LYS A 87 -6.30 -16.04 -19.56
C LYS A 87 -6.18 -17.08 -18.43
N THR A 88 -4.98 -17.54 -18.09
CA THR A 88 -4.75 -18.58 -17.07
C THR A 88 -4.52 -18.03 -15.67
N LEU A 89 -3.77 -16.94 -15.57
CA LEU A 89 -3.28 -16.42 -14.29
C LEU A 89 -4.09 -15.27 -13.73
N ASP A 90 -5.07 -14.71 -14.43
CA ASP A 90 -5.98 -13.73 -13.83
C ASP A 90 -6.67 -14.28 -12.56
N ARG A 91 -7.14 -15.53 -12.60
CA ARG A 91 -7.71 -16.19 -11.41
C ARG A 91 -6.69 -16.42 -10.28
N ALA A 92 -5.48 -16.87 -10.62
CA ALA A 92 -4.44 -17.15 -9.63
C ALA A 92 -3.88 -15.86 -9.01
N VAL A 93 -3.66 -14.82 -9.83
CA VAL A 93 -3.22 -13.50 -9.40
C VAL A 93 -4.30 -12.87 -8.54
N VAL A 94 -5.57 -12.87 -8.95
CA VAL A 94 -6.66 -12.30 -8.12
C VAL A 94 -6.76 -13.02 -6.77
N GLY A 95 -6.67 -14.35 -6.74
CA GLY A 95 -6.68 -15.14 -5.51
C GLY A 95 -5.48 -14.84 -4.59
N LEU A 96 -4.26 -14.84 -5.15
CA LEU A 96 -3.04 -14.52 -4.41
C LEU A 96 -3.03 -13.07 -3.91
N THR A 97 -3.47 -12.12 -4.75
CA THR A 97 -3.57 -10.71 -4.36
C THR A 97 -4.58 -10.55 -3.24
N ALA A 98 -5.76 -11.18 -3.31
CA ALA A 98 -6.77 -11.12 -2.25
C ALA A 98 -6.25 -11.71 -0.93
N TRP A 99 -5.59 -12.87 -0.99
CA TRP A 99 -4.98 -13.50 0.18
C TRP A 99 -3.90 -12.61 0.80
N PHE A 100 -3.00 -12.07 0.00
CA PHE A 100 -1.91 -11.21 0.46
C PHE A 100 -2.42 -9.91 1.08
N VAL A 101 -3.44 -9.31 0.48
CA VAL A 101 -4.11 -8.10 0.99
C VAL A 101 -4.73 -8.37 2.35
N LEU A 102 -5.45 -9.48 2.50
CA LEU A 102 -6.01 -9.88 3.79
C LEU A 102 -4.89 -10.17 4.81
N ALA A 103 -3.84 -10.88 4.40
CA ALA A 103 -2.71 -11.24 5.24
C ALA A 103 -1.97 -10.02 5.80
N VAL A 104 -1.87 -8.92 5.05
CA VAL A 104 -1.20 -7.69 5.52
C VAL A 104 -2.17 -6.71 6.20
N THR A 105 -3.38 -6.54 5.67
CA THR A 105 -4.37 -5.60 6.27
C THR A 105 -4.89 -6.09 7.61
N ALA A 106 -5.01 -7.40 7.83
CA ALA A 106 -5.45 -7.97 9.11
C ALA A 106 -4.54 -7.62 10.30
N PRO A 107 -3.21 -7.89 10.26
CA PRO A 107 -2.31 -7.49 11.35
C PRO A 107 -2.24 -5.97 11.48
N PHE A 108 -2.23 -5.22 10.37
CA PHE A 108 -2.22 -3.76 10.44
C PHE A 108 -3.46 -3.19 11.14
N ARG A 109 -4.66 -3.71 10.82
CA ARG A 109 -5.91 -3.32 11.49
C ARG A 109 -5.91 -3.69 12.97
N PHE A 110 -5.28 -4.81 13.34
CA PHE A 110 -5.08 -5.19 14.74
C PHE A 110 -4.20 -4.17 15.48
N PHE A 111 -3.07 -3.78 14.88
CA PHE A 111 -2.19 -2.77 15.44
C PHE A 111 -2.86 -1.39 15.58
N LEU A 112 -3.59 -0.93 14.55
CA LEU A 112 -4.35 0.32 14.60
C LEU A 112 -5.41 0.32 15.70
N LYS A 113 -6.18 -0.78 15.83
CA LYS A 113 -7.16 -0.92 16.92
C LYS A 113 -6.49 -0.90 18.29
N LYS A 114 -5.32 -1.53 18.43
CA LYS A 114 -4.56 -1.57 19.68
C LYS A 114 -4.06 -0.18 20.07
N ILE A 115 -3.44 0.55 19.15
CA ILE A 115 -2.99 1.94 19.35
C ILE A 115 -4.17 2.85 19.64
N GLY A 116 -5.26 2.77 18.87
CA GLY A 116 -6.47 3.57 19.08
C GLY A 116 -7.14 3.30 20.43
N ASN A 117 -7.06 2.08 20.97
CA ASN A 117 -7.56 1.75 22.30
C ASN A 117 -6.71 2.38 23.41
N ILE A 118 -5.39 2.39 23.27
CA ILE A 118 -4.47 3.03 24.21
C ILE A 118 -4.68 4.56 24.19
N LEU A 119 -4.75 5.14 23.00
CA LEU A 119 -4.99 6.57 22.81
C LEU A 119 -6.35 7.00 23.40
N ARG A 120 -7.41 6.21 23.18
CA ARG A 120 -8.72 6.47 23.79
C ARG A 120 -8.68 6.42 25.32
N LYS A 121 -7.90 5.50 25.91
CA LYS A 121 -7.73 5.45 27.38
C LYS A 121 -7.01 6.70 27.89
N MET A 122 -5.90 7.09 27.26
CA MET A 122 -5.15 8.31 27.60
C MET A 122 -6.03 9.55 27.46
N LEU A 123 -6.74 9.69 26.34
CA LEU A 123 -7.63 10.82 26.07
C LEU A 123 -8.74 10.94 27.13
N LYS A 124 -9.41 9.82 27.49
CA LYS A 124 -10.42 9.81 28.56
C LYS A 124 -9.83 10.20 29.91
N TYR A 125 -8.59 9.80 30.21
CA TYR A 125 -7.90 10.18 31.44
C TYR A 125 -7.67 11.69 31.52
N PHE A 126 -7.15 12.28 30.44
CA PHE A 126 -6.93 13.73 30.34
C PHE A 126 -8.22 14.54 30.37
N LEU A 127 -9.26 14.11 29.64
CA LEU A 127 -10.59 14.75 29.68
C LEU A 127 -11.21 14.72 31.08
N LYS A 128 -11.05 13.60 31.81
CA LYS A 128 -11.56 13.47 33.19
C LYS A 128 -10.80 14.39 34.15
N LYS A 129 -9.47 14.49 33.99
CA LYS A 129 -8.62 15.39 34.78
C LYS A 129 -8.96 16.86 34.52
N GLY A 130 -9.14 17.25 33.25
CA GLY A 130 -9.54 18.61 32.86
C GLY A 130 -10.92 19.02 33.39
N LYS A 131 -11.92 18.12 33.35
CA LYS A 131 -13.23 18.37 33.95
C LYS A 131 -13.13 18.63 35.46
N MET A 132 -12.28 17.89 36.17
CA MET A 132 -12.12 18.06 37.60
C MET A 132 -11.52 19.44 37.95
N THR A 133 -10.53 19.90 37.18
CA THR A 133 -9.93 21.23 37.34
C THR A 133 -10.92 22.36 37.04
N LEU A 134 -11.75 22.22 36.00
CA LEU A 134 -12.80 23.19 35.66
C LEU A 134 -13.87 23.29 36.76
N THR A 135 -14.30 22.17 37.33
CA THR A 135 -15.27 22.17 38.43
C THR A 135 -14.71 22.84 39.68
N PHE A 136 -13.43 22.62 39.99
CA PHE A 136 -12.74 23.29 41.10
C PHE A 136 -12.63 24.79 40.88
N HIS A 137 -12.28 25.22 39.66
CA HIS A 137 -12.17 26.64 39.33
C HIS A 137 -13.53 27.34 39.40
N LYS A 138 -14.58 26.70 38.87
CA LYS A 138 -15.97 27.19 38.94
C LYS A 138 -16.47 27.31 40.39
N LYS A 139 -16.12 26.35 41.26
CA LYS A 139 -16.49 26.37 42.68
C LYS A 139 -15.79 27.50 43.44
N ARG A 140 -14.52 27.79 43.11
CA ARG A 140 -13.78 28.91 43.71
C ARG A 140 -14.39 30.27 43.37
N HIS A 141 -14.77 30.48 42.11
CA HIS A 141 -15.41 31.73 41.67
C HIS A 141 -16.79 31.96 42.32
N ASN A 142 -17.53 30.88 42.60
CA ASN A 142 -18.85 30.97 43.23
C ASN A 142 -18.75 31.31 44.72
N CYS A 143 -17.72 30.81 45.42
CA CYS A 143 -17.47 31.13 46.83
C CYS A 143 -16.99 32.58 47.03
N SER A 144 -16.12 33.09 46.16
CA SER A 144 -15.62 34.47 46.26
C SER A 144 -16.75 35.50 46.09
N GLY A 145 -17.62 35.30 45.10
CA GLY A 145 -18.78 36.19 44.91
C GLY A 145 -19.78 36.13 46.07
N GLN A 146 -19.91 34.98 46.74
CA GLN A 146 -20.79 34.85 47.90
C GLN A 146 -20.23 35.59 49.13
N THR A 147 -18.91 35.53 49.37
CA THR A 147 -18.27 36.28 50.46
C THR A 147 -18.32 37.80 50.25
N GLU A 148 -18.18 38.29 49.02
CA GLU A 148 -18.33 39.71 48.71
C GLU A 148 -19.76 40.18 49.00
N SER A 149 -20.79 39.43 48.58
CA SER A 149 -22.19 39.80 48.86
C SER A 149 -22.57 39.83 50.35
N LEU A 150 -22.01 38.91 51.15
CA LEU A 150 -22.26 38.85 52.60
C LEU A 150 -21.52 39.97 53.34
N ALA A 151 -20.34 40.37 52.87
CA ALA A 151 -19.60 41.50 53.42
C ALA A 151 -20.32 42.83 53.15
N ASP A 152 -20.87 43.02 51.94
CA ASP A 152 -21.64 44.21 51.59
C ASP A 152 -22.98 44.33 52.37
N GLU A 153 -23.58 43.20 52.75
CA GLU A 153 -24.79 43.18 53.58
C GLU A 153 -24.47 43.48 55.06
N ALA A 154 -23.35 42.98 55.58
CA ALA A 154 -22.89 43.27 56.93
C ALA A 154 -22.43 44.72 57.11
N ALA A 155 -21.86 45.36 56.08
CA ALA A 155 -21.48 46.77 56.10
C ALA A 155 -22.67 47.74 56.02
N ARG A 156 -23.86 47.24 55.63
CA ARG A 156 -25.09 48.03 55.50
C ARG A 156 -25.98 48.01 56.75
N LYS A 157 -25.68 47.14 57.72
CA LYS A 157 -26.34 47.07 59.03
C LYS A 157 -25.52 47.82 60.07
#